data_AF-A0A2N2CLG8-F1
#
_entry.id   AF-A0A2N2CLG8-F1
#
_cell.length_a   1.000
_cell.length_b   1.000
_cell.length_c   1.000
_cell.angle_alpha   90.00
_cell.angle_beta   90.00
_cell.angle_gamma   90.00
#
_symmetry.space_group_name_H-M   'P 1'
#
loop_
_entity.id
_entity.type
_entity.pdbx_description
1 polymer ?
#
loop_
_entity_poly.entity_id
_entity_poly.type
_entity_poly.pdbx_seq_one_letter_code
_entity_poly.pdbx_strand_id
1 'polypeptide(L)'
;MNTNENKTTKTELVFILDKSGSMSGLESDTIGGYNAMLKKQQQAPGAARVTTVLFDDGYEVLHDRIDIQGVAPITENEYYVGGCTAL
;
A
#
# COMPACT_ATOMS: atom_id res chain seq x y z
N MET A 1 -3.48 -6.65 -42.05
CA MET A 1 -2.78 -6.06 -40.89
C MET A 1 -3.83 -5.90 -39.81
N ASN A 2 -3.89 -6.84 -38.87
CA ASN A 2 -4.84 -6.79 -37.75
C ASN A 2 -4.17 -6.02 -36.63
N THR A 3 -4.57 -4.77 -36.46
CA THR A 3 -4.17 -3.93 -35.34
C THR A 3 -4.83 -4.52 -34.09
N ASN A 4 -4.15 -5.44 -33.42
CA ASN A 4 -4.58 -5.91 -32.11
C ASN A 4 -4.58 -4.68 -31.18
N GLU A 5 -5.78 -4.27 -30.77
CA GLU A 5 -5.97 -3.26 -29.76
C GLU A 5 -5.14 -3.63 -28.54
N ASN A 6 -4.14 -2.79 -28.25
CA ASN A 6 -3.25 -2.94 -27.11
C ASN A 6 -4.08 -2.63 -25.85
N LYS A 7 -4.86 -3.61 -25.37
CA LYS A 7 -5.69 -3.48 -24.18
C LYS A 7 -4.75 -3.23 -23.01
N THR A 8 -4.56 -1.97 -22.66
CA THR A 8 -3.73 -1.56 -21.52
C THR A 8 -4.45 -2.04 -20.27
N THR A 9 -4.06 -3.20 -19.75
CA THR A 9 -4.55 -3.68 -18.46
C THR A 9 -4.13 -2.67 -17.40
N LYS A 10 -5.11 -1.94 -16.86
CA LYS A 10 -4.92 -1.01 -15.76
C LYS A 10 -5.20 -1.77 -14.48
N THR A 11 -4.21 -1.78 -13.59
CA THR A 11 -4.32 -2.42 -12.28
C THR A 11 -4.55 -1.34 -11.22
N GLU A 12 -5.52 -1.54 -10.34
CA GLU A 12 -5.68 -0.74 -9.13
C GLU A 12 -5.28 -1.65 -7.96
N LEU A 13 -4.25 -1.24 -7.22
CA LEU A 13 -3.73 -1.94 -6.06
C LEU A 13 -4.14 -1.17 -4.81
N VAL A 14 -5.00 -1.77 -4.00
CA VAL A 14 -5.50 -1.16 -2.77
C VAL A 14 -4.93 -1.92 -1.58
N PHE A 15 -4.12 -1.24 -0.79
CA PHE A 15 -3.63 -1.72 0.49
C PHE A 15 -4.51 -1.16 1.61
N ILE A 16 -4.97 -2.05 2.48
CA ILE A 16 -5.71 -1.70 3.69
C ILE A 16 -4.91 -2.32 4.83
N LEU A 17 -4.25 -1.48 5.62
CA LEU A 17 -3.36 -1.88 6.70
C LEU A 17 -4.03 -1.59 8.04
N ASP A 18 -4.18 -2.62 8.86
CA ASP A 18 -4.64 -2.50 10.24
C ASP A 18 -3.52 -1.91 11.09
N LYS A 19 -3.77 -0.81 11.79
CA LYS A 19 -2.82 -0.20 12.73
C LYS A 19 -3.30 -0.24 14.18
N SER A 20 -4.29 -1.08 14.49
CA SER A 20 -4.84 -1.22 15.84
C SER A 20 -3.86 -1.86 16.82
N GLY A 21 -4.10 -1.69 18.11
CA GLY A 21 -3.23 -2.18 19.18
C GLY A 21 -2.91 -3.68 19.14
N SER A 22 -3.76 -4.51 18.54
CA SER A 22 -3.50 -5.95 18.34
C SER A 22 -2.36 -6.24 17.37
N MET A 23 -1.99 -5.27 16.54
CA MET A 23 -0.87 -5.38 15.61
C MET A 23 0.49 -5.09 16.27
N SER A 24 0.51 -4.79 17.58
CA SER A 24 1.76 -4.53 18.32
C SER A 24 2.73 -5.71 18.23
N GLY A 25 3.97 -5.42 17.86
CA GLY A 25 5.01 -6.42 17.61
C GLY A 25 5.01 -7.02 16.21
N LEU A 26 4.05 -6.64 15.35
CA LEU A 26 3.96 -7.06 13.94
C LEU A 26 4.31 -5.92 12.97
N GLU A 27 4.88 -4.82 13.45
CA GLU A 27 5.18 -3.62 12.66
C GLU A 27 6.15 -3.94 11.53
N SER A 28 7.29 -4.52 11.88
CA SER A 28 8.33 -4.92 10.93
C SER A 28 7.82 -5.90 9.88
N ASP A 29 6.99 -6.85 10.28
CA ASP A 29 6.40 -7.85 9.37
C ASP A 29 5.40 -7.21 8.42
N THR A 30 4.58 -6.27 8.92
CA THR A 30 3.59 -5.55 8.11
C THR A 30 4.27 -4.62 7.11
N ILE A 31 5.26 -3.84 7.56
CA ILE A 31 6.08 -2.97 6.71
C ILE A 31 6.82 -3.81 5.66
N GLY A 32 7.45 -4.91 6.08
CA GLY A 32 8.18 -5.82 5.20
C GLY A 32 7.27 -6.45 4.13
N GLY A 33 6.10 -6.93 4.54
CA GLY A 33 5.10 -7.52 3.64
C GLY A 33 4.58 -6.52 2.61
N TYR A 34 4.22 -5.31 3.05
CA TYR A 34 3.80 -4.22 2.17
C TYR A 34 4.89 -3.88 1.15
N ASN A 35 6.13 -3.63 1.61
CA ASN A 35 7.24 -3.22 0.75
C ASN A 35 7.63 -4.32 -0.26
N ALA A 36 7.57 -5.59 0.15
CA ALA A 36 7.81 -6.72 -0.74
C ALA A 36 6.74 -6.82 -1.84
N MET A 37 5.47 -6.64 -1.49
CA MET A 37 4.37 -6.66 -2.45
C MET A 37 4.41 -5.47 -3.40
N LEU A 38 4.67 -4.26 -2.89
CA LEU A 38 4.86 -3.05 -3.70
C LEU A 38 5.95 -3.26 -4.74
N LYS A 39 7.14 -3.71 -4.31
CA LYS A 39 8.28 -3.97 -5.21
C LYS A 39 7.95 -5.01 -6.27
N LYS A 40 7.26 -6.09 -5.90
CA LYS A 40 6.83 -7.12 -6.85
C LYS A 40 5.89 -6.54 -7.92
N GLN A 41 4.96 -5.67 -7.52
CA GLN A 41 4.00 -5.05 -8.45
C GLN A 41 4.64 -3.94 -9.30
N GLN A 42 5.62 -3.20 -8.78
CA GLN A 42 6.42 -2.25 -9.57
C GLN A 42 7.18 -2.90 -10.73
N GLN A 43 7.53 -4.19 -10.59
CA GLN A 43 8.22 -4.98 -11.62
C GLN A 43 7.25 -5.70 -12.58
N ALA A 44 5.95 -5.72 -12.29
CA ALA A 44 4.96 -6.37 -13.13
C ALA A 44 4.70 -5.54 -14.40
N PRO A 45 4.43 -6.19 -15.55
CA PRO A 45 4.08 -5.48 -16.78
C PRO A 45 2.69 -4.83 -16.65
N GLY A 46 2.57 -3.60 -17.14
CA GLY A 46 1.31 -2.85 -17.16
C GLY A 46 1.36 -1.57 -16.32
N ALA A 47 0.30 -0.78 -16.40
CA ALA A 47 0.14 0.40 -15.57
C ALA A 47 -0.61 0.03 -14.29
N ALA A 48 -0.09 0.47 -13.13
CA ALA A 48 -0.77 0.27 -11.85
C ALA A 48 -0.83 1.56 -11.04
N ARG A 49 -1.94 1.72 -10.31
CA ARG A 49 -2.14 2.78 -9.33
C ARG A 49 -2.25 2.18 -7.94
N VAL A 50 -1.72 2.88 -6.95
CA VAL A 50 -1.71 2.45 -5.56
C VAL A 50 -2.57 3.38 -4.72
N THR A 51 -3.42 2.78 -3.91
CA THR A 51 -4.09 3.44 -2.79
C THR A 51 -3.71 2.68 -1.52
N THR A 52 -3.25 3.38 -0.50
CA THR A 52 -2.89 2.79 0.80
C THR A 52 -3.68 3.50 1.88
N VAL A 53 -4.47 2.72 2.63
CA VAL A 53 -5.28 3.19 3.74
C VAL A 53 -4.81 2.48 5.01
N LEU A 54 -4.59 3.25 6.07
CA LEU A 54 -4.34 2.75 7.41
C LEU A 54 -5.64 2.86 8.20
N PHE A 55 -5.99 1.86 9.02
CA PHE A 55 -7.22 1.90 9.80
C PHE A 55 -7.05 1.38 11.23
N ASP A 56 -7.79 1.98 12.15
CA ASP A 56 -7.99 1.57 13.55
C ASP A 56 -9.41 2.02 13.98
N ASP A 57 -9.54 2.88 15.00
CA ASP A 57 -10.79 3.59 15.32
C ASP A 57 -11.16 4.63 14.25
N GLY A 58 -10.19 5.06 13.44
CA GLY A 58 -10.38 5.92 12.27
C GLY A 58 -9.73 5.34 11.02
N TYR A 59 -9.56 6.18 10.00
CA TYR A 59 -8.77 5.82 8.83
C TYR A 59 -7.90 7.00 8.37
N GLU A 60 -6.76 6.67 7.79
CA GLU A 60 -5.81 7.61 7.21
C GLU A 60 -5.46 7.13 5.80
N VAL A 61 -5.43 8.06 4.84
CA VAL A 61 -5.03 7.74 3.46
C VAL A 61 -3.59 8.17 3.27
N LEU A 62 -2.69 7.18 3.18
CA LEU A 62 -1.26 7.41 2.95
C LEU A 62 -0.96 7.66 1.47
N HIS A 63 -1.64 6.93 0.59
CA HIS A 63 -1.52 7.08 -0.86
C HIS A 63 -2.91 7.07 -1.48
N ASP A 64 -3.20 8.03 -2.38
CA ASP A 64 -4.47 8.11 -3.11
C ASP A 64 -4.24 8.05 -4.63
N ARG A 65 -4.52 6.89 -5.22
CA ARG A 65 -4.44 6.61 -6.67
C ARG A 65 -3.19 7.14 -7.37
N ILE A 66 -2.04 7.05 -6.71
CA ILE A 66 -0.76 7.47 -7.27
C ILE A 66 -0.19 6.37 -8.16
N ASP A 67 0.62 6.75 -9.16
CA ASP A 67 1.32 5.78 -10.00
C ASP A 67 2.25 4.92 -9.14
N ILE A 68 2.21 3.60 -9.34
CA ILE A 68 3.00 2.65 -8.54
C ILE A 68 4.51 2.93 -8.57
N GLN A 69 5.02 3.52 -9.65
CA GLN A 69 6.45 3.87 -9.79
C GLN A 69 6.83 5.09 -8.93
N GLY A 70 5.86 5.91 -8.52
CA GLY A 70 6.05 7.05 -7.63
C GLY A 70 5.86 6.73 -6.15
N VAL A 71 5.42 5.51 -5.81
CA VAL A 71 5.20 5.09 -4.42
C VAL A 71 6.53 4.68 -3.79
N ALA A 72 6.90 5.35 -2.70
CA ALA A 72 8.04 4.96 -1.90
C ALA A 72 7.69 3.79 -0.95
N PRO A 73 8.66 2.95 -0.57
CA PRO A 73 8.51 2.03 0.56
C PRO A 73 8.10 2.79 1.82
N ILE A 74 7.23 2.20 2.64
CA ILE A 74 6.85 2.76 3.93
C ILE A 74 7.85 2.33 5.00
N THR A 75 7.96 3.14 6.05
CA THR A 75 8.80 2.91 7.22
C THR A 75 7.98 3.03 8.50
N GLU A 76 8.64 2.92 9.65
CA GLU A 76 8.01 3.14 10.97
C GLU A 76 7.47 4.57 11.15
N ASN A 77 7.88 5.52 10.30
CA ASN A 77 7.31 6.87 10.30
C ASN A 77 5.90 6.93 9.71
N GLU A 78 5.63 6.09 8.70
CA GLU A 78 4.34 6.03 8.02
C GLU A 78 3.43 4.94 8.59
N TYR A 79 3.99 3.86 9.11
CA TYR A 79 3.23 2.77 9.74
C TYR A 79 3.77 2.48 11.14
N TYR A 80 2.92 2.75 12.13
CA TYR A 80 3.12 2.38 13.52
C TYR A 80 1.77 2.01 14.12
N VAL A 81 1.79 1.17 15.15
CA VAL A 81 0.58 0.73 15.82
C VAL A 81 0.06 1.83 16.72
N GLY A 82 -1.20 2.24 16.49
CA GLY A 82 -1.98 3.08 17.39
C GLY A 82 -2.90 2.21 18.26
N GLY A 83 -3.22 2.64 19.48
CA GLY A 83 -4.16 1.87 20.29
C GLY A 83 -4.19 2.13 21.78
N CYS A 84 -3.31 2.95 22.34
CA CYS A 84 -3.49 3.55 23.67
C CYS A 84 -2.51 4.70 23.85
N THR A 85 -2.97 5.92 23.61
CA THR A 85 -2.67 7.09 24.44
C THR A 85 -3.65 8.19 24.06
N ALA A 86 -4.73 8.29 24.83
CA ALA A 86 -5.33 9.59 25.05
C ALA A 86 -4.23 10.48 25.64
N LEU A 87 -4.00 11.64 25.05
CA LEU A 87 -3.11 12.67 25.58
C LEU A 87 -3.89 13.61 26.50
#